data_AF-A0A3D2VCQ2-F1
#
_entry.id   AF-A0A3D2VCQ2-F1
#
_cell.length_a   1.000
_cell.length_b   1.000
_cell.length_c   1.000
_cell.angle_alpha   90.00
_cell.angle_beta   90.00
_cell.angle_gamma   90.00
#
_symmetry.space_group_name_H-M   'P 1'
#
loop_
_entity.id
_entity.type
_entity.pdbx_description
1 polymer ?
#
loop_
_entity_poly.entity_id
_entity_poly.type
_entity_poly.pdbx_seq_one_letter_code
_entity_poly.pdbx_strand_id
1 'polypeptide(L)'
;MGQNLQDHLQVRVIHRCNQPLTTNDDMLSLWRKMRMGMQYVFQRSGPMAVGINQAGAFLRTRSEIDRPDIQFHFAALSADLPGAPLHDFPGFTTSVCQLRPTSRGHL
;
A
#
# COMPACT_ATOMS: atom_id res chain seq x y z
N MET A 1 27.31 -18.70 8.53
CA MET A 1 26.58 -18.25 7.32
C MET A 1 25.10 -18.25 7.69
N GLY A 2 24.34 -17.17 7.46
CA GLY A 2 22.92 -17.07 7.86
C GLY A 2 22.60 -16.14 9.04
N GLN A 3 23.60 -15.59 9.75
CA GLN A 3 23.38 -14.60 10.82
C GLN A 3 23.15 -13.19 10.26
N ASN A 4 22.59 -12.28 11.08
CA ASN A 4 22.36 -10.85 10.77
C ASN A 4 21.23 -10.59 9.74
N LEU A 5 20.21 -11.44 9.71
CA LEU A 5 19.00 -11.19 8.94
C LEU A 5 18.31 -9.92 9.45
N GLN A 6 17.92 -9.05 8.51
CA GLN A 6 17.19 -7.82 8.77
C GLN A 6 16.02 -7.73 7.82
N ASP A 7 14.89 -7.28 8.34
CA ASP A 7 13.70 -6.98 7.55
C ASP A 7 13.02 -5.74 8.13
N HIS A 8 12.19 -5.11 7.32
CA HIS A 8 11.43 -3.95 7.72
C HIS A 8 10.11 -4.37 8.34
N LEU A 9 9.89 -4.00 9.61
CA LEU A 9 8.57 -4.11 10.20
C LEU A 9 7.64 -3.07 9.58
N GLN A 10 6.52 -3.54 9.01
CA GLN A 10 5.49 -2.68 8.43
C GLN A 10 4.18 -2.83 9.19
N VAL A 11 3.59 -1.70 9.56
CA VAL A 11 2.26 -1.62 10.18
C VAL A 11 1.30 -1.02 9.17
N ARG A 12 0.12 -1.61 9.03
CA ARG A 12 -0.94 -1.17 8.12
C ARG A 12 -2.11 -0.64 8.93
N VAL A 13 -2.64 0.50 8.51
CA VAL A 13 -3.86 1.10 9.05
C VAL A 13 -4.85 1.26 7.90
N ILE A 14 -6.03 0.70 8.10
CA ILE A 14 -7.09 0.66 7.11
C ILE A 14 -8.12 1.73 7.47
N HIS A 15 -8.50 2.52 6.47
CA HIS A 15 -9.47 3.60 6.62
C HIS A 15 -10.65 3.37 5.70
N ARG A 16 -11.87 3.57 6.22
CA ARG A 16 -13.06 3.66 5.39
C ARG A 16 -13.17 5.09 4.85
N CYS A 17 -13.38 5.21 3.54
CA CYS A 17 -13.58 6.48 2.87
C CYS A 17 -15.08 6.85 2.90
N ASN A 18 -15.37 8.14 3.07
CA ASN A 18 -16.74 8.65 3.03
C ASN A 18 -17.31 8.74 1.61
N GLN A 19 -16.46 8.58 0.58
CA GLN A 19 -16.84 8.70 -0.82
C GLN A 19 -16.43 7.45 -1.62
N PRO A 20 -17.22 6.99 -2.60
CA PRO A 20 -16.97 5.78 -3.38
C PRO A 20 -16.00 6.01 -4.55
N LEU A 21 -14.78 6.44 -4.20
CA LEU A 21 -13.73 6.86 -5.14
C LEU A 21 -12.45 6.00 -5.05
N THR A 22 -12.50 4.90 -4.31
CA THR A 22 -11.35 4.02 -4.08
C THR A 22 -11.31 2.89 -5.10
N THR A 23 -10.17 2.20 -5.22
CA THR A 23 -10.04 1.03 -6.08
C THR A 23 -10.98 -0.10 -5.65
N ASN A 24 -11.39 -0.15 -4.36
CA ASN A 24 -12.41 -1.09 -3.90
C ASN A 24 -13.72 -0.88 -4.66
N ASP A 25 -14.17 0.37 -4.84
CA ASP A 25 -15.40 0.71 -5.55
C ASP A 25 -15.34 0.29 -7.04
N ASP A 26 -14.19 0.52 -7.66
CA ASP A 26 -13.96 0.08 -9.04
C ASP A 26 -14.01 -1.44 -9.16
N MET A 27 -13.49 -2.15 -8.15
CA MET A 27 -13.49 -3.60 -8.06
C MET A 27 -14.79 -4.21 -7.54
N LEU A 28 -15.79 -3.42 -7.16
CA LEU A 28 -17.12 -3.94 -6.82
C LEU A 28 -18.11 -3.79 -7.98
N SER A 29 -17.83 -2.91 -8.94
CA SER A 29 -18.67 -2.68 -10.12
C SER A 29 -18.15 -3.40 -11.36
N LEU A 30 -18.95 -4.30 -11.95
CA LEU A 30 -18.61 -4.98 -13.20
C LEU A 30 -18.34 -3.98 -14.34
N TRP A 31 -19.13 -2.91 -14.43
CA TRP A 31 -18.94 -1.87 -15.42
C TRP A 31 -17.61 -1.13 -15.24
N ARG A 32 -17.27 -0.73 -14.00
CA ARG A 32 -15.99 -0.04 -13.73
C ARG A 32 -14.79 -0.97 -13.97
N LYS A 33 -14.88 -2.25 -13.59
CA LYS A 33 -13.88 -3.28 -13.95
C LYS A 33 -13.66 -3.39 -15.44
N MET A 34 -14.73 -3.52 -16.22
CA MET A 34 -14.65 -3.64 -17.67
C MET A 34 -14.02 -2.39 -18.29
N ARG A 35 -14.43 -1.20 -17.85
CA ARG A 35 -13.83 0.08 -18.26
C ARG A 35 -12.34 0.13 -17.94
N MET A 36 -11.93 -0.31 -16.75
CA MET A 36 -10.53 -0.37 -16.35
C MET A 36 -9.73 -1.34 -17.22
N GLY A 37 -10.29 -2.52 -17.51
CA GLY A 37 -9.74 -3.50 -18.44
C GLY A 37 -9.52 -2.92 -19.83
N MET A 38 -10.54 -2.28 -20.39
CA MET A 38 -10.47 -1.62 -21.69
C MET A 38 -9.44 -0.49 -21.71
N GLN A 39 -9.40 0.35 -20.68
CA GLN A 39 -8.41 1.43 -20.58
C GLN A 39 -6.99 0.87 -20.65
N TYR A 40 -6.71 -0.21 -19.93
CA TYR A 40 -5.41 -0.86 -20.00
C TYR A 40 -5.12 -1.46 -21.37
N VAL A 41 -6.05 -2.20 -21.97
CA VAL A 41 -5.84 -2.86 -23.27
C VAL A 41 -5.53 -1.85 -24.37
N PHE A 42 -6.30 -0.76 -24.44
CA PHE A 42 -6.19 0.22 -25.53
C PHE A 42 -5.20 1.35 -25.27
N GLN A 43 -5.01 1.75 -24.01
CA GLN A 43 -4.21 2.94 -23.66
C GLN A 43 -2.98 2.60 -22.81
N ARG A 44 -2.86 1.35 -22.33
CA ARG A 44 -1.80 0.92 -21.41
C ARG A 44 -1.68 1.83 -20.18
N SER A 45 -2.83 2.34 -19.73
CA SER A 45 -2.94 3.32 -18.65
C SER A 45 -3.97 2.89 -17.62
N GLY A 46 -4.08 3.66 -16.54
CA GLY A 46 -5.06 3.44 -15.48
C GLY A 46 -4.57 2.49 -14.38
N PRO A 47 -5.47 2.09 -13.45
CA PRO A 47 -5.11 1.38 -12.22
C PRO A 47 -4.39 0.04 -12.43
N MET A 48 -4.63 -0.68 -13.55
CA MET A 48 -3.92 -1.93 -13.85
C MET A 48 -2.49 -1.73 -14.36
N ALA A 49 -2.11 -0.50 -14.73
CA ALA A 49 -0.77 -0.17 -15.21
C ALA A 49 0.16 0.33 -14.09
N VAL A 50 -0.31 0.45 -12.85
CA VAL A 50 0.43 1.01 -11.72
C VAL A 50 0.49 0.05 -10.54
N GLY A 51 1.52 0.19 -9.71
CA GLY A 51 1.63 -0.57 -8.46
C GLY A 51 0.56 -0.18 -7.43
N ILE A 52 0.42 -1.02 -6.41
CA ILE A 52 -0.58 -0.86 -5.33
C ILE A 52 -0.35 0.42 -4.52
N ASN A 53 0.91 0.80 -4.29
CA ASN A 53 1.26 2.01 -3.54
C ASN A 53 1.42 3.19 -4.51
N GLN A 54 0.51 4.16 -4.45
CA GLN A 54 0.53 5.31 -5.37
C GLN A 54 1.32 6.50 -4.82
N ALA A 55 1.50 6.59 -3.50
CA ALA A 55 2.28 7.63 -2.87
C ALA A 55 3.08 7.10 -1.68
N GLY A 56 4.13 7.82 -1.32
CA GLY A 56 4.94 7.52 -0.15
C GLY A 56 5.75 8.73 0.33
N ALA A 57 6.22 8.65 1.56
CA ALA A 57 7.01 9.70 2.19
C ALA A 57 8.07 9.10 3.12
N PHE A 58 9.28 9.63 3.07
CA PHE A 58 10.36 9.31 3.99
C PHE A 58 10.43 10.39 5.05
N LEU A 59 10.23 10.01 6.31
CA LEU A 59 10.14 10.96 7.42
C LEU A 59 11.06 10.55 8.56
N ARG A 60 11.33 11.53 9.43
CA ARG A 60 11.98 11.30 10.72
C ARG A 60 10.93 11.25 11.81
N THR A 61 10.98 10.24 12.67
CA THR A 61 10.11 10.16 13.86
C THR A 61 10.46 11.22 14.90
N ARG A 62 11.73 11.64 14.95
CA ARG A 62 12.28 12.57 15.94
C ARG A 62 13.29 13.54 15.30
N SER A 63 13.46 14.71 15.92
CA SER A 63 14.27 15.81 15.39
C SER A 63 15.77 15.52 15.34
N GLU A 64 16.26 14.71 16.28
CA GLU A 64 17.67 14.37 16.48
C GLU A 64 18.19 13.31 15.50
N ILE A 65 17.30 12.68 14.73
CA ILE A 65 17.68 11.67 13.75
C ILE A 65 18.26 12.37 12.52
N ASP A 66 19.42 11.93 12.05
CA ASP A 66 20.15 12.53 10.93
C ASP A 66 19.50 12.26 9.56
N ARG A 67 18.76 11.16 9.42
CA ARG A 67 18.12 10.73 8.17
C ARG A 67 16.82 9.96 8.43
N PRO A 68 15.92 9.82 7.44
CA PRO A 68 14.63 9.15 7.63
C PRO A 68 14.77 7.75 8.25
N ASP A 69 13.92 7.48 9.25
CA ASP A 69 13.83 6.21 9.96
C ASP A 69 12.48 5.49 9.73
N ILE A 70 11.52 6.18 9.10
CA ILE A 70 10.25 5.60 8.66
C ILE A 70 9.91 5.96 7.21
N GLN A 71 9.17 5.06 6.57
CA GLN A 71 8.58 5.26 5.26
C GLN A 71 7.07 5.02 5.31
N PHE A 72 6.31 6.02 4.88
CA PHE A 72 4.88 5.88 4.65
C PHE A 72 4.61 5.39 3.23
N HIS A 73 3.57 4.57 3.08
CA HIS A 73 2.97 4.23 1.81
C HIS A 73 1.47 4.45 1.87
N PHE A 74 0.91 4.93 0.77
CA PHE A 74 -0.53 5.06 0.57
C PHE A 74 -0.96 4.16 -0.59
N ALA A 75 -1.99 3.36 -0.33
CA ALA A 75 -2.66 2.53 -1.31
C ALA A 75 -4.14 2.89 -1.36
N ALA A 76 -4.68 3.20 -2.54
CA ALA A 76 -6.09 3.53 -2.75
C ALA A 76 -7.05 2.33 -2.65
N LEU A 77 -6.64 1.26 -1.97
CA LEU A 77 -7.40 0.03 -1.74
C LEU A 77 -7.29 -0.44 -0.29
N SER A 78 -8.21 -1.31 0.12
CA SER A 78 -8.18 -1.95 1.44
C SER A 78 -8.54 -3.43 1.39
N ALA A 79 -7.82 -4.22 2.18
CA ALA A 79 -7.98 -5.66 2.40
C ALA A 79 -7.33 -6.05 3.74
N ASP A 80 -7.75 -7.14 4.37
CA ASP A 80 -7.18 -7.61 5.65
C ASP A 80 -5.69 -7.95 5.53
N LEU A 81 -5.31 -8.65 4.46
CA LEU A 81 -3.95 -9.10 4.20
C LEU A 81 -3.53 -8.78 2.76
N PRO A 82 -2.22 -8.66 2.48
CA PRO A 82 -1.73 -8.61 1.10
C PRO A 82 -2.25 -9.80 0.29
N GLY A 83 -2.88 -9.54 -0.85
CA GLY A 83 -3.44 -10.57 -1.72
C GLY A 83 -4.79 -11.14 -1.27
N ALA A 84 -5.32 -10.75 -0.11
CA ALA A 84 -6.69 -11.09 0.28
C ALA A 84 -7.73 -10.33 -0.57
N PRO A 85 -9.00 -10.80 -0.59
CA PRO A 85 -10.07 -10.05 -1.22
C PRO A 85 -10.17 -8.61 -0.69
N LEU A 86 -10.49 -7.68 -1.59
CA LEU A 86 -10.76 -6.30 -1.19
C LEU A 86 -12.03 -6.24 -0.36
N HIS A 87 -12.06 -5.32 0.60
CA HIS A 87 -13.29 -5.03 1.35
C HIS A 87 -14.40 -4.53 0.43
N ASP A 88 -15.64 -4.79 0.83
CA ASP A 88 -16.88 -4.43 0.12
C ASP A 88 -17.33 -2.97 0.35
N PHE A 89 -16.47 -2.13 0.93
CA PHE A 89 -16.71 -0.73 1.19
C PHE A 89 -15.61 0.16 0.59
N PRO A 90 -15.89 1.47 0.35
CA PRO A 90 -14.88 2.42 -0.07
C PRO A 90 -13.78 2.51 0.99
N GLY A 91 -12.55 2.15 0.64
CA GLY A 91 -11.49 2.06 1.64
C GLY A 91 -10.09 2.18 1.04
N PHE A 92 -9.17 2.69 1.86
CA PHE A 92 -7.76 2.86 1.50
C PHE A 92 -6.87 2.41 2.66
N THR A 93 -5.61 2.12 2.35
CA THR A 93 -4.63 1.69 3.34
C THR A 93 -3.50 2.69 3.41
N THR A 94 -3.17 3.13 4.61
CA THR A 94 -1.89 3.78 4.91
C THR A 94 -1.02 2.79 5.65
N SER A 95 0.26 2.72 5.31
CA SER A 95 1.20 1.88 6.05
C SER A 95 2.46 2.64 6.39
N VAL A 96 3.08 2.27 7.51
CA VAL A 96 4.36 2.81 7.94
C VAL A 96 5.34 1.65 8.10
N CYS A 97 6.54 1.85 7.59
CA CYS A 97 7.62 0.88 7.54
C CYS A 97 8.80 1.43 8.35
N GLN A 98 9.32 0.66 9.30
CA GLN A 98 10.53 1.01 10.04
C GLN A 98 11.76 0.68 9.18
N LEU A 99 12.52 1.70 8.80
CA LEU A 99 13.65 1.58 7.87
C LEU A 99 14.96 1.18 8.56
N ARG A 100 15.01 1.28 9.89
CA ARG A 100 16.22 1.11 10.70
C ARG A 100 15.94 0.16 11.87
N PRO A 101 15.65 -1.12 11.59
CA PRO A 101 15.43 -2.10 12.65
C PRO A 101 16.73 -2.33 13.42
N THR A 102 16.64 -2.38 14.75
CA THR A 102 17.72 -2.83 15.63
C THR A 102 17.68 -4.35 15.83
N SER A 103 16.52 -4.98 15.59
CA SER A 103 16.33 -6.43 15.63
C SER A 103 17.21 -7.16 14.62
N ARG A 104 17.69 -8.37 14.96
CA ARG A 104 18.50 -9.24 14.11
C ARG A 104 18.04 -10.69 14.19
N GLY A 105 17.91 -11.33 13.03
CA GLY A 105 17.55 -12.75 12.91
C GLY A 105 18.70 -13.63 12.40
N HIS A 106 18.41 -14.91 12.27
CA HIS A 106 19.28 -15.90 11.63
C HIS A 106 18.44 -16.92 10.83
N LEU A 107 19.06 -17.56 9.85
CA LEU A 107 18.51 -18.66 9.02
C LEU A 107 19.48 -19.84 9.00
#